data_AF-A0A1G8QCX4-F1
#
_entry.id   AF-A0A1G8QCX4-F1
#
_cell.length_a   1.000
_cell.length_b   1.000
_cell.length_c   1.000
_cell.angle_alpha   90.00
_cell.angle_beta   90.00
_cell.angle_gamma   90.00
#
_symmetry.space_group_name_H-M   'P 1'
#
loop_
_entity.id
_entity.type
_entity.pdbx_description
1 polymer ?
#
loop_
_entity_poly.entity_id
_entity_poly.type
_entity_poly.pdbx_seq_one_letter_code
_entity_poly.pdbx_strand_id
1 'polypeptide(L)'
;MFEHIRGRMALSISLIALLVVTGCLPDTERTGARRVDIGEPPTTAPHTDLDNRLFPGFEVASEVRIDSTPFAIGDTFVGSVFPHEGNSQLSFYGFNATGTIWRVDTNPSCVGTVPIRVGDEAAIVILDSDARKDGRGKVSTTVATAFSAADAKPLWGPTEVPGPSPGSGLIFANTPKALTNERTPATLLDAASGVVVGEPAGMALYEHHGTALQGTAESFTAIDTSSGDTLWSSTQLSPGFIDVNAGSSARYDGDYGPATGNILILNWTDSAGQSVAVLHDFRTGAALGQVDGIPSGEATVDDATQTVLLTSQRANGAYRITAVRAGKGVIWTKDSDSPAATTAAGAGVAYARVDGQSVKIDLQSGKTLTSGEYALPIAVLPDGTALFPTNQDGTYAVAHTAGSP
;
A
#
# COMPACT_ATOMS: atom_id res chain seq x y z
N MET A 1 -23.66 -45.50 89.21
CA MET A 1 -22.45 -45.95 89.92
C MET A 1 -21.26 -45.55 89.06
N PHE A 2 -20.50 -44.53 89.52
CA PHE A 2 -19.13 -44.11 89.15
C PHE A 2 -18.79 -43.84 87.67
N GLU A 3 -18.50 -42.57 87.29
CA GLU A 3 -17.16 -41.95 87.03
C GLU A 3 -16.53 -42.41 85.69
N HIS A 4 -15.89 -41.64 84.81
CA HIS A 4 -15.10 -40.39 84.82
C HIS A 4 -15.02 -39.87 83.34
N ILE A 5 -15.14 -38.56 83.05
CA ILE A 5 -14.10 -37.50 82.91
C ILE A 5 -13.19 -37.56 81.65
N ARG A 6 -13.15 -36.39 80.96
CA ARG A 6 -12.17 -35.84 79.98
C ARG A 6 -12.23 -36.38 78.53
N GLY A 7 -12.10 -35.57 77.48
CA GLY A 7 -11.56 -34.21 77.40
C GLY A 7 -12.04 -33.44 76.16
N ARG A 8 -12.00 -32.12 76.32
CA ARG A 8 -12.23 -31.10 75.29
C ARG A 8 -11.06 -31.07 74.32
N MET A 9 -11.33 -31.03 73.02
CA MET A 9 -10.47 -30.32 72.07
C MET A 9 -11.37 -29.53 71.13
N ALA A 10 -11.34 -28.21 71.31
CA ALA A 10 -11.85 -27.25 70.36
C ALA A 10 -10.89 -27.23 69.16
N LEU A 11 -11.40 -27.35 67.94
CA LEU A 11 -10.69 -26.86 66.77
C LEU A 11 -11.55 -25.84 66.02
N SER A 12 -10.96 -24.66 66.02
CA SER A 12 -11.35 -23.38 65.47
C SER A 12 -11.84 -23.38 64.02
N ILE A 13 -12.80 -22.49 63.81
CA ILE A 13 -13.26 -21.84 62.59
C ILE A 13 -12.10 -21.48 61.65
N SER A 14 -12.24 -21.76 60.35
CA SER A 14 -11.64 -20.96 59.28
C SER A 14 -12.55 -21.00 58.05
N LEU A 15 -13.55 -20.12 58.09
CA LEU A 15 -14.33 -19.68 56.94
C LEU A 15 -13.43 -18.74 56.12
N ILE A 16 -12.72 -19.27 55.13
CA ILE A 16 -12.02 -18.42 54.16
C ILE A 16 -13.08 -17.84 53.23
N ALA A 17 -13.45 -16.60 53.50
CA ALA A 17 -14.14 -15.75 52.56
C ALA A 17 -13.24 -15.59 51.32
N LEU A 18 -13.63 -16.23 50.21
CA LEU A 18 -13.05 -15.98 48.90
C LEU A 18 -13.52 -14.57 48.48
N LEU A 19 -12.73 -13.57 48.84
CA LEU A 19 -12.84 -12.22 48.31
C LEU A 19 -12.56 -12.31 46.81
N VAL A 20 -13.63 -12.33 46.01
CA VAL A 20 -13.59 -12.01 44.59
C VAL A 20 -13.16 -10.56 44.49
N VAL A 21 -11.85 -10.34 44.41
CA VAL A 21 -11.30 -9.08 43.93
C VAL A 21 -11.57 -9.08 42.43
N THR A 22 -12.73 -8.57 42.02
CA THR A 22 -12.88 -7.94 40.71
C THR A 22 -12.00 -6.70 40.73
N GLY A 23 -10.69 -6.91 40.66
CA GLY A 23 -9.77 -5.85 40.32
C GLY A 23 -10.11 -5.46 38.91
N CYS A 24 -10.58 -4.23 38.72
CA CYS A 24 -10.42 -3.52 37.47
C CYS A 24 -8.92 -3.60 37.16
N LEU A 25 -8.52 -4.60 36.37
CA LEU A 25 -7.21 -4.57 35.75
C LEU A 25 -7.21 -3.26 34.96
N PRO A 26 -6.20 -2.38 35.17
CA PRO A 26 -6.02 -1.26 34.27
C PRO A 26 -6.02 -1.84 32.86
N ASP A 27 -6.83 -1.25 31.99
CA ASP A 27 -6.83 -1.55 30.56
C ASP A 27 -5.41 -1.25 30.10
N THR A 28 -4.54 -2.26 30.16
CA THR A 28 -3.17 -2.18 29.68
C THR A 28 -3.34 -1.87 28.21
N GLU A 29 -3.06 -0.64 27.80
CA GLU A 29 -3.23 -0.15 26.44
C GLU A 29 -2.57 -1.16 25.50
N ARG A 30 -3.40 -2.05 24.94
CA ARG A 30 -2.95 -3.09 24.03
C ARG A 30 -2.51 -2.38 22.76
N THR A 31 -1.20 -2.38 22.50
CA THR A 31 -0.58 -1.85 21.28
C THR A 31 -1.23 -2.51 20.06
N GLY A 32 -1.52 -1.70 19.05
CA GLY A 32 -2.26 -2.07 17.85
C GLY A 32 -3.28 -1.01 17.51
N ALA A 33 -3.29 -0.63 16.22
CA ALA A 33 -4.31 0.24 15.66
C ALA A 33 -5.71 -0.35 15.89
N ARG A 34 -6.71 0.52 16.06
CA ARG A 34 -8.06 0.08 16.43
C ARG A 34 -9.11 0.76 15.57
N ARG A 35 -10.04 -0.05 15.06
CA ARG A 35 -11.29 0.48 14.51
C ARG A 35 -12.07 1.16 15.62
N VAL A 36 -12.54 2.37 15.34
CA VAL A 36 -13.35 3.19 16.24
C VAL A 36 -14.59 3.68 15.52
N ASP A 37 -15.54 4.26 16.25
CA ASP A 37 -16.65 4.98 15.64
C ASP A 37 -16.10 6.18 14.85
N ILE A 38 -16.73 6.49 13.70
CA ILE A 38 -16.25 7.52 12.77
C ILE A 38 -16.12 8.89 13.46
N GLY A 39 -17.04 9.21 14.38
CA GLY A 39 -17.14 10.54 14.98
C GLY A 39 -17.62 11.56 13.95
N GLU A 40 -17.00 12.74 13.94
CA GLU A 40 -17.21 13.74 12.89
C GLU A 40 -16.45 13.29 11.62
N PRO A 41 -17.15 12.99 10.51
CA PRO A 41 -16.51 12.47 9.32
C PRO A 41 -15.69 13.58 8.62
N PRO A 42 -14.56 13.24 7.99
CA PRO A 42 -13.81 14.18 7.16
C PRO A 42 -14.55 14.57 5.88
N THR A 43 -15.65 13.87 5.54
CA THR A 43 -16.46 14.16 4.35
C THR A 43 -17.52 15.21 4.63
N THR A 44 -17.60 16.21 3.76
CA THR A 44 -18.59 17.30 3.82
C THR A 44 -19.39 17.38 2.52
N ALA A 45 -20.49 18.14 2.56
CA ALA A 45 -21.20 18.52 1.34
C ALA A 45 -20.24 19.24 0.37
N PRO A 46 -20.46 19.12 -0.96
CA PRO A 46 -19.62 19.78 -1.94
C PRO A 46 -19.77 21.31 -1.85
N HIS A 47 -18.64 22.00 -1.87
CA HIS A 47 -18.55 23.46 -1.85
C HIS A 47 -17.74 24.02 -3.03
N THR A 48 -17.02 23.17 -3.76
CA THR A 48 -16.11 23.53 -4.84
C THR A 48 -16.82 23.58 -6.19
N ASP A 49 -16.58 24.65 -6.96
CA ASP A 49 -16.97 24.78 -8.37
C ASP A 49 -15.99 24.01 -9.29
N LEU A 50 -15.78 22.72 -9.00
CA LEU A 50 -14.93 21.85 -9.82
C LEU A 50 -15.68 21.31 -11.04
N ASP A 51 -17.02 21.33 -11.04
CA ASP A 51 -17.87 20.71 -12.06
C ASP A 51 -17.47 21.12 -13.49
N ASN A 52 -17.13 22.40 -13.68
CA ASN A 52 -16.72 22.94 -14.98
C ASN A 52 -15.32 22.51 -15.44
N ARG A 53 -14.54 21.87 -14.56
CA ARG A 53 -13.17 21.39 -14.81
C ARG A 53 -13.08 19.87 -14.79
N LEU A 54 -14.11 19.14 -14.41
CA LEU A 54 -14.08 17.67 -14.43
C LEU A 54 -14.24 17.15 -15.86
N PHE A 55 -13.79 15.91 -16.09
CA PHE A 55 -14.11 15.22 -17.34
C PHE A 55 -15.65 15.08 -17.49
N PRO A 56 -16.19 15.13 -18.72
CA PRO A 56 -17.62 14.97 -18.94
C PRO A 56 -18.17 13.70 -18.30
N GLY A 57 -19.30 13.85 -17.60
CA GLY A 57 -20.00 12.75 -16.94
C GLY A 57 -19.60 12.51 -15.48
N PHE A 58 -18.75 13.33 -14.88
CA PHE A 58 -18.54 13.33 -13.42
C PHE A 58 -19.46 14.30 -12.71
N GLU A 59 -19.98 13.89 -11.56
CA GLU A 59 -20.74 14.71 -10.62
C GLU A 59 -20.12 14.63 -9.23
N VAL A 60 -19.82 15.78 -8.60
CA VAL A 60 -19.24 15.80 -7.25
C VAL A 60 -20.29 15.39 -6.23
N ALA A 61 -20.03 14.29 -5.51
CA ALA A 61 -20.89 13.79 -4.45
C ALA A 61 -20.58 14.45 -3.09
N SER A 62 -19.29 14.65 -2.80
CA SER A 62 -18.82 15.19 -1.52
C SER A 62 -17.43 15.79 -1.66
N GLU A 63 -17.02 16.53 -0.63
CA GLU A 63 -15.61 16.84 -0.38
C GLU A 63 -15.10 16.02 0.79
N VAL A 64 -13.79 15.82 0.87
CA VAL A 64 -13.13 15.15 1.99
C VAL A 64 -11.86 15.88 2.36
N ARG A 65 -11.65 16.08 3.67
CA ARG A 65 -10.43 16.69 4.21
C ARG A 65 -9.51 15.64 4.83
N ILE A 66 -8.34 15.46 4.23
CA ILE A 66 -7.33 14.46 4.59
C ILE A 66 -5.95 15.11 4.50
N ASP A 67 -5.07 14.83 5.46
CA ASP A 67 -3.73 15.44 5.51
C ASP A 67 -2.67 14.67 4.69
N SER A 68 -2.92 13.40 4.36
CA SER A 68 -2.11 12.63 3.41
C SER A 68 -2.65 12.73 1.98
N THR A 69 -1.83 12.31 1.00
CA THR A 69 -2.33 11.97 -0.34
C THR A 69 -3.13 10.67 -0.25
N PRO A 70 -4.44 10.67 -0.54
CA PRO A 70 -5.23 9.46 -0.49
C PRO A 70 -4.91 8.53 -1.66
N PHE A 71 -5.15 7.23 -1.47
CA PHE A 71 -4.99 6.21 -2.51
C PHE A 71 -6.24 5.33 -2.59
N ALA A 72 -6.45 4.71 -3.74
CA ALA A 72 -7.54 3.74 -3.95
C ALA A 72 -7.08 2.33 -3.58
N ILE A 73 -7.96 1.57 -2.91
CA ILE A 73 -7.78 0.14 -2.66
C ILE A 73 -9.15 -0.56 -2.53
N GLY A 74 -9.39 -1.58 -3.34
CA GLY A 74 -10.73 -2.15 -3.49
C GLY A 74 -11.74 -1.06 -3.87
N ASP A 75 -12.86 -1.01 -3.16
CA ASP A 75 -13.95 -0.04 -3.39
C ASP A 75 -13.88 1.19 -2.45
N THR A 76 -12.68 1.49 -1.91
CA THR A 76 -12.47 2.52 -0.89
C THR A 76 -11.26 3.39 -1.22
N PHE A 77 -11.39 4.71 -0.98
CA PHE A 77 -10.24 5.59 -0.84
C PHE A 77 -9.77 5.61 0.61
N VAL A 78 -8.46 5.58 0.82
CA VAL A 78 -7.86 5.61 2.15
C VAL A 78 -6.97 6.83 2.31
N GLY A 79 -7.11 7.51 3.45
CA GLY A 79 -6.32 8.68 3.80
C GLY A 79 -6.21 8.88 5.30
N SER A 80 -5.23 9.68 5.75
CA SER A 80 -5.00 9.96 7.17
C SER A 80 -5.25 11.41 7.56
N VAL A 81 -5.78 11.63 8.76
CA VAL A 81 -5.91 12.94 9.43
C VAL A 81 -5.07 12.93 10.70
N PHE A 82 -4.15 13.89 10.81
CA PHE A 82 -3.26 14.06 11.94
C PHE A 82 -4.01 14.51 13.21
N PRO A 83 -3.42 14.28 14.40
CA PRO A 83 -3.98 14.80 15.65
C PRO A 83 -4.27 16.29 15.58
N HIS A 84 -5.46 16.69 16.04
CA HIS A 84 -5.89 18.09 16.17
C HIS A 84 -6.59 18.30 17.52
N GLU A 85 -7.00 19.52 17.83
CA GLU A 85 -7.75 19.81 19.08
C GLU A 85 -8.98 18.89 19.19
N GLY A 86 -9.01 18.05 20.23
CA GLY A 86 -10.08 17.06 20.46
C GLY A 86 -9.74 15.61 20.08
N ASN A 87 -8.69 15.37 19.26
CA ASN A 87 -8.22 14.03 18.92
C ASN A 87 -6.69 13.93 19.02
N SER A 88 -6.19 13.12 19.96
CA SER A 88 -4.75 12.91 20.17
C SER A 88 -4.15 11.80 19.30
N GLN A 89 -4.98 11.09 18.52
CA GLN A 89 -4.55 9.97 17.68
C GLN A 89 -4.42 10.41 16.22
N LEU A 90 -3.56 9.70 15.48
CA LEU A 90 -3.63 9.69 14.02
C LEU A 90 -4.80 8.81 13.61
N SER A 91 -5.64 9.30 12.70
CA SER A 91 -6.81 8.58 12.24
C SER A 91 -6.71 8.28 10.75
N PHE A 92 -6.84 7.02 10.37
CA PHE A 92 -7.05 6.59 8.99
C PHE A 92 -8.53 6.46 8.72
N TYR A 93 -8.96 6.97 7.56
CA TYR A 93 -10.35 6.92 7.11
C TYR A 93 -10.45 6.19 5.79
N GLY A 94 -11.48 5.36 5.69
CA GLY A 94 -11.99 4.84 4.42
C GLY A 94 -13.24 5.59 4.01
N PHE A 95 -13.29 6.03 2.76
CA PHE A 95 -14.42 6.77 2.22
C PHE A 95 -14.62 6.48 0.73
N ASN A 96 -15.83 6.70 0.23
CA ASN A 96 -16.17 6.64 -1.19
C ASN A 96 -17.29 7.65 -1.51
N ALA A 97 -17.98 7.50 -2.65
CA ALA A 97 -19.07 8.40 -3.05
C ALA A 97 -20.25 8.45 -2.04
N THR A 98 -20.39 7.44 -1.17
CA THR A 98 -21.43 7.42 -0.13
C THR A 98 -21.03 8.15 1.16
N GLY A 99 -19.76 8.59 1.26
CA GLY A 99 -19.19 9.27 2.42
C GLY A 99 -18.14 8.41 3.14
N THR A 100 -17.83 8.79 4.38
CA THR A 100 -16.92 8.04 5.25
C THR A 100 -17.56 6.75 5.76
N ILE A 101 -16.86 5.62 5.61
CA ILE A 101 -17.35 4.27 5.89
C ILE A 101 -16.76 3.72 7.19
N TRP A 102 -15.50 4.03 7.46
CA TRP A 102 -14.81 3.56 8.67
C TRP A 102 -13.66 4.48 9.08
N ARG A 103 -13.24 4.31 10.33
CA ARG A 103 -12.09 4.99 10.93
C ARG A 103 -11.25 4.01 11.74
N VAL A 104 -9.94 4.12 11.62
CA VAL A 104 -8.95 3.40 12.44
C VAL A 104 -8.02 4.39 13.10
N ASP A 105 -7.93 4.35 14.43
CA ASP A 105 -7.01 5.18 15.20
C ASP A 105 -5.72 4.43 15.52
N THR A 106 -4.61 5.15 15.44
CA THR A 106 -3.27 4.67 15.79
C THR A 106 -2.48 5.77 16.48
N ASN A 107 -1.43 5.38 17.20
CA ASN A 107 -0.48 6.33 17.76
C ASN A 107 0.18 7.13 16.62
N PRO A 108 0.32 8.46 16.71
CA PRO A 108 0.94 9.26 15.65
C PRO A 108 2.45 9.01 15.43
N SER A 109 3.11 8.21 16.28
CA SER A 109 4.54 7.90 16.18
C SER A 109 4.80 6.61 15.39
N CYS A 110 5.83 6.60 14.52
CA CYS A 110 6.25 5.43 13.74
C CYS A 110 5.11 4.82 12.89
N VAL A 111 4.31 5.69 12.29
CA VAL A 111 3.14 5.34 11.49
C VAL A 111 3.50 5.06 10.04
N GLY A 112 2.70 4.21 9.41
CA GLY A 112 2.78 3.90 8.00
C GLY A 112 1.59 3.06 7.58
N THR A 113 1.27 3.11 6.29
CA THR A 113 0.26 2.25 5.69
C THR A 113 0.80 1.56 4.47
N VAL A 114 0.43 0.29 4.32
CA VAL A 114 0.78 -0.50 3.13
C VAL A 114 -0.49 -1.10 2.54
N PRO A 115 -0.87 -0.78 1.29
CA PRO A 115 -1.94 -1.48 0.59
C PRO A 115 -1.51 -2.90 0.25
N ILE A 116 -2.35 -3.88 0.56
CA ILE A 116 -2.10 -5.30 0.33
C ILE A 116 -3.35 -6.03 -0.15
N ARG A 117 -3.18 -7.32 -0.46
CA ARG A 117 -4.28 -8.27 -0.62
C ARG A 117 -4.10 -9.45 0.31
N VAL A 118 -5.18 -9.83 0.99
CA VAL A 118 -5.27 -11.03 1.84
C VAL A 118 -6.14 -12.03 1.08
N GLY A 119 -5.50 -12.90 0.29
CA GLY A 119 -6.20 -13.68 -0.73
C GLY A 119 -6.85 -12.75 -1.76
N ASP A 120 -8.17 -12.87 -1.95
CA ASP A 120 -8.93 -12.00 -2.86
C ASP A 120 -9.41 -10.70 -2.20
N GLU A 121 -9.20 -10.50 -0.89
CA GLU A 121 -9.67 -9.33 -0.16
C GLU A 121 -8.66 -8.19 -0.18
N ALA A 122 -9.10 -7.01 -0.62
CA ALA A 122 -8.30 -5.78 -0.57
C ALA A 122 -8.18 -5.30 0.89
N ALA A 123 -6.97 -4.99 1.33
CA ALA A 123 -6.69 -4.70 2.73
C ALA A 123 -5.58 -3.67 2.90
N ILE A 124 -5.57 -3.00 4.05
CA ILE A 124 -4.52 -2.06 4.42
C ILE A 124 -3.83 -2.54 5.68
N VAL A 125 -2.51 -2.50 5.70
CA VAL A 125 -1.73 -2.67 6.93
C VAL A 125 -1.51 -1.30 7.53
N ILE A 126 -1.92 -1.12 8.79
CA ILE A 126 -1.67 0.10 9.57
C ILE A 126 -0.67 -0.24 10.66
N LEU A 127 0.36 0.60 10.78
CA LEU A 127 1.32 0.52 11.88
C LEU A 127 0.82 1.27 13.11
N ASP A 128 1.12 0.70 14.27
CA ASP A 128 0.95 1.33 15.58
C ASP A 128 2.20 1.13 16.43
N SER A 129 2.38 1.98 17.43
CA SER A 129 3.50 1.89 18.34
C SER A 129 3.10 2.19 19.79
N ASP A 130 3.89 1.67 20.72
CA ASP A 130 3.74 1.95 22.15
C ASP A 130 4.32 3.30 22.57
N ALA A 131 4.56 4.20 21.61
CA ALA A 131 5.05 5.53 21.88
C ALA A 131 4.12 6.28 22.82
N ARG A 132 4.65 7.23 23.60
CA ARG A 132 3.78 8.11 24.37
C ARG A 132 3.04 9.07 23.42
N LYS A 133 1.75 9.29 23.69
CA LYS A 133 0.87 10.17 22.89
C LYS A 133 1.34 11.63 22.85
N ASP A 134 2.17 12.05 23.80
CA ASP A 134 2.81 13.38 23.82
C ASP A 134 4.07 13.48 22.92
N GLY A 135 4.37 12.42 22.16
CA GLY A 135 5.56 12.31 21.30
C GLY A 135 6.87 12.22 22.06
N ARG A 136 6.85 12.11 23.39
CA ARG A 136 8.05 12.09 24.24
C ARG A 136 8.29 10.69 24.78
N GLY A 137 9.25 9.97 24.22
CA GLY A 137 9.61 8.65 24.74
C GLY A 137 10.36 7.82 23.71
N LYS A 138 10.91 6.68 24.14
CA LYS A 138 11.41 5.67 23.21
C LYS A 138 10.24 4.80 22.79
N VAL A 139 10.10 4.56 21.48
CA VAL A 139 9.29 3.46 20.97
C VAL A 139 10.02 2.17 21.34
N SER A 140 9.34 1.30 22.08
CA SER A 140 9.88 -0.02 22.43
C SER A 140 9.29 -1.10 21.54
N THR A 141 8.05 -0.90 21.07
CA THR A 141 7.30 -1.85 20.26
C THR A 141 6.62 -1.14 19.09
N THR A 142 6.79 -1.66 17.88
CA THR A 142 5.98 -1.30 16.71
C THR A 142 5.24 -2.55 16.26
N VAL A 143 3.96 -2.42 15.91
CA VAL A 143 3.14 -3.54 15.43
C VAL A 143 2.44 -3.18 14.12
N ALA A 144 2.24 -4.19 13.29
CA ALA A 144 1.48 -4.12 12.05
C ALA A 144 0.15 -4.88 12.21
N THR A 145 -0.94 -4.26 11.79
CA THR A 145 -2.28 -4.90 11.77
C THR A 145 -2.90 -4.70 10.39
N ALA A 146 -3.37 -5.78 9.76
CA ALA A 146 -4.14 -5.68 8.53
C ALA A 146 -5.63 -5.49 8.81
N PHE A 147 -6.24 -4.60 8.06
CA PHE A 147 -7.66 -4.32 8.08
C PHE A 147 -8.25 -4.46 6.68
N SER A 148 -9.45 -5.02 6.59
CA SER A 148 -10.25 -4.99 5.35
C SER A 148 -10.43 -3.55 4.88
N ALA A 149 -10.15 -3.28 3.61
CA ALA A 149 -10.37 -1.94 3.03
C ALA A 149 -11.85 -1.56 2.97
N ALA A 150 -12.75 -2.55 2.97
CA ALA A 150 -14.19 -2.32 2.86
C ALA A 150 -14.80 -1.81 4.17
N ASP A 151 -14.42 -2.38 5.32
CA ASP A 151 -15.10 -2.10 6.59
C ASP A 151 -14.19 -1.94 7.82
N ALA A 152 -12.87 -1.98 7.60
CA ALA A 152 -11.84 -1.97 8.63
C ALA A 152 -11.96 -3.08 9.69
N LYS A 153 -12.53 -4.25 9.35
CA LYS A 153 -12.38 -5.44 10.20
C LYS A 153 -10.93 -5.92 10.19
N PRO A 154 -10.34 -6.24 11.35
CA PRO A 154 -9.00 -6.83 11.39
C PRO A 154 -8.99 -8.18 10.66
N LEU A 155 -8.03 -8.38 9.77
CA LEU A 155 -7.81 -9.64 9.06
C LEU A 155 -6.73 -10.48 9.74
N TRP A 156 -5.67 -9.82 10.21
CA TRP A 156 -4.61 -10.42 11.02
C TRP A 156 -3.90 -9.36 11.87
N GLY A 157 -3.05 -9.83 12.79
CA GLY A 157 -2.28 -8.99 13.70
C GLY A 157 -2.98 -8.71 15.04
N PRO A 158 -2.38 -7.87 15.90
CA PRO A 158 -1.13 -7.15 15.68
C PRO A 158 0.09 -8.09 15.64
N THR A 159 0.97 -7.89 14.65
CA THR A 159 2.27 -8.58 14.54
C THR A 159 3.39 -7.58 14.86
N GLU A 160 4.31 -7.93 15.75
CA GLU A 160 5.47 -7.09 16.06
C GLU A 160 6.41 -6.96 14.85
N VAL A 161 6.84 -5.74 14.56
CA VAL A 161 7.76 -5.40 13.47
C VAL A 161 8.87 -4.49 14.00
N PRO A 162 10.08 -4.53 13.41
CA PRO A 162 11.23 -3.79 13.91
C PRO A 162 11.12 -2.27 13.71
N GLY A 163 10.18 -1.79 12.91
CA GLY A 163 10.00 -0.39 12.57
C GLY A 163 9.06 -0.18 11.38
N PRO A 164 9.08 1.00 10.73
CA PRO A 164 8.22 1.28 9.60
C PRO A 164 8.60 0.51 8.33
N SER A 165 7.68 0.49 7.35
CA SER A 165 8.00 0.02 6.00
C SER A 165 8.79 1.10 5.25
N PRO A 166 9.87 0.76 4.53
CA PRO A 166 10.60 1.70 3.68
C PRO A 166 9.86 1.98 2.36
N GLY A 167 8.64 1.46 2.18
CA GLY A 167 7.75 1.72 1.05
C GLY A 167 7.48 0.50 0.18
N SER A 168 8.39 -0.47 0.09
CA SER A 168 8.31 -1.61 -0.83
C SER A 168 7.49 -2.79 -0.28
N GLY A 169 6.21 -2.57 0.01
CA GLY A 169 5.32 -3.61 0.53
C GLY A 169 5.54 -3.92 2.02
N LEU A 170 5.30 -5.18 2.41
CA LEU A 170 5.38 -5.69 3.80
C LEU A 170 6.81 -6.02 4.27
N ILE A 171 7.74 -5.15 3.92
CA ILE A 171 9.12 -5.17 4.40
C ILE A 171 9.24 -4.13 5.50
N PHE A 172 9.69 -4.50 6.69
CA PHE A 172 9.80 -3.58 7.83
C PHE A 172 11.24 -3.56 8.33
N ALA A 173 11.80 -2.37 8.54
CA ALA A 173 13.16 -2.23 9.02
C ALA A 173 13.22 -1.22 10.16
N ASN A 174 14.19 -1.41 11.05
CA ASN A 174 14.47 -0.41 12.07
C ASN A 174 15.22 0.75 11.42
N THR A 175 14.61 1.94 11.34
CA THR A 175 15.28 3.10 10.75
C THR A 175 16.43 3.56 11.66
N PRO A 176 17.70 3.51 11.22
CA PRO A 176 18.79 4.02 12.01
C PRO A 176 18.55 5.50 12.29
N LYS A 177 18.82 5.96 13.52
CA LYS A 177 18.64 7.38 13.89
C LYS A 177 19.60 8.33 13.17
N ALA A 178 20.59 7.80 12.46
CA ALA A 178 21.51 8.52 11.60
C ALA A 178 21.27 8.09 10.14
N LEU A 179 21.36 9.02 9.20
CA LEU A 179 21.32 8.72 7.77
C LEU A 179 22.58 7.92 7.40
N THR A 180 22.49 6.59 7.49
CA THR A 180 23.52 5.67 7.04
C THR A 180 23.09 5.05 5.72
N ASN A 181 24.03 4.88 4.79
CA ASN A 181 23.77 4.18 3.53
C ASN A 181 23.62 2.65 3.71
N GLU A 182 23.86 2.14 4.92
CA GLU A 182 23.67 0.73 5.27
C GLU A 182 22.19 0.43 5.50
N ARG A 183 21.65 -0.52 4.71
CA ARG A 183 20.29 -1.04 4.93
C ARG A 183 20.29 -1.94 6.17
N THR A 184 19.40 -1.63 7.10
CA THR A 184 19.20 -2.39 8.33
C THR A 184 18.52 -3.72 8.01
N PRO A 185 18.78 -4.80 8.77
CA PRO A 185 18.03 -6.04 8.63
C PRO A 185 16.53 -5.77 8.64
N ALA A 186 15.83 -6.36 7.67
CA ALA A 186 14.41 -6.15 7.48
C ALA A 186 13.63 -7.44 7.80
N THR A 187 12.47 -7.28 8.43
CA THR A 187 11.47 -8.32 8.64
C THR A 187 10.49 -8.28 7.49
N LEU A 188 10.33 -9.40 6.80
CA LEU A 188 9.31 -9.59 5.78
C LEU A 188 8.11 -10.29 6.43
N LEU A 189 6.90 -9.75 6.23
CA LEU A 189 5.66 -10.42 6.65
C LEU A 189 5.00 -11.10 5.46
N ASP A 190 4.36 -12.24 5.73
CA ASP A 190 3.43 -12.86 4.80
C ASP A 190 2.16 -12.01 4.68
N ALA A 191 1.78 -11.67 3.44
CA ALA A 191 0.62 -10.81 3.20
C ALA A 191 -0.69 -11.43 3.68
N ALA A 192 -0.84 -12.75 3.60
CA ALA A 192 -2.08 -13.43 3.95
C ALA A 192 -2.30 -13.58 5.46
N SER A 193 -1.24 -13.83 6.23
CA SER A 193 -1.34 -14.16 7.66
C SER A 193 -0.71 -13.12 8.60
N GLY A 194 0.10 -12.20 8.06
CA GLY A 194 0.90 -11.28 8.86
C GLY A 194 2.00 -11.96 9.68
N VAL A 195 2.27 -13.24 9.44
CA VAL A 195 3.35 -13.99 10.10
C VAL A 195 4.69 -13.58 9.50
N VAL A 196 5.71 -13.49 10.34
CA VAL A 196 7.09 -13.27 9.88
C VAL A 196 7.50 -14.42 8.97
N VAL A 197 7.82 -14.11 7.72
CA VAL A 197 8.49 -15.06 6.83
C VAL A 197 9.81 -15.41 7.50
N GLY A 198 10.12 -16.70 7.63
CA GLY A 198 11.34 -17.16 8.31
C GLY A 198 12.60 -16.46 7.79
N GLU A 199 13.70 -16.52 8.55
CA GLU A 199 14.92 -15.74 8.25
C GLU A 199 15.24 -15.76 6.74
N PRO A 200 15.05 -14.62 6.06
CA PRO A 200 15.12 -14.60 4.62
C PRO A 200 16.53 -14.97 4.19
N ALA A 201 16.66 -15.72 3.08
CA ALA A 201 17.97 -16.15 2.57
C ALA A 201 18.88 -14.97 2.16
N GLY A 202 18.34 -13.75 2.18
CA GLY A 202 19.04 -12.49 1.99
C GLY A 202 18.16 -11.30 2.39
N MET A 203 18.58 -10.09 2.02
CA MET A 203 17.82 -8.87 2.31
C MET A 203 16.55 -8.79 1.45
N ALA A 204 15.40 -8.48 2.04
CA ALA A 204 14.20 -8.22 1.26
C ALA A 204 14.35 -6.90 0.47
N LEU A 205 14.08 -6.96 -0.83
CA LEU A 205 14.28 -5.86 -1.79
C LEU A 205 12.95 -5.27 -2.27
N TYR A 206 11.92 -6.11 -2.37
CA TYR A 206 10.60 -5.75 -2.88
C TYR A 206 9.56 -6.75 -2.39
N GLU A 207 8.34 -6.31 -2.09
CA GLU A 207 7.20 -7.19 -1.82
C GLU A 207 5.97 -6.63 -2.49
N HIS A 208 5.18 -7.52 -3.09
CA HIS A 208 3.88 -7.20 -3.63
C HIS A 208 2.93 -8.41 -3.55
N HIS A 209 1.86 -8.24 -2.78
CA HIS A 209 0.72 -9.16 -2.66
C HIS A 209 1.15 -10.63 -2.44
N GLY A 210 2.12 -10.85 -1.57
CA GLY A 210 2.60 -12.17 -1.18
C GLY A 210 3.69 -12.77 -2.08
N THR A 211 4.23 -12.00 -3.02
CA THR A 211 5.48 -12.32 -3.71
C THR A 211 6.56 -11.36 -3.23
N ALA A 212 7.74 -11.86 -2.87
CA ALA A 212 8.84 -11.03 -2.38
C ALA A 212 10.14 -11.33 -3.11
N LEU A 213 10.93 -10.28 -3.34
CA LEU A 213 12.29 -10.36 -3.88
C LEU A 213 13.29 -10.29 -2.74
N GLN A 214 14.24 -11.23 -2.67
CA GLN A 214 15.26 -11.31 -1.63
C GLN A 214 16.66 -11.46 -2.23
N GLY A 215 17.68 -10.85 -1.61
CA GLY A 215 19.08 -10.98 -2.01
C GLY A 215 19.82 -9.64 -2.10
N THR A 216 20.61 -9.48 -3.16
CA THR A 216 21.25 -8.20 -3.55
C THR A 216 20.67 -7.69 -4.87
N ALA A 217 21.05 -6.49 -5.29
CA ALA A 217 20.62 -5.95 -6.58
C ALA A 217 21.00 -6.84 -7.77
N GLU A 218 22.08 -7.61 -7.68
CA GLU A 218 22.64 -8.44 -8.75
C GLU A 218 22.35 -9.94 -8.58
N SER A 219 22.04 -10.38 -7.37
CA SER A 219 21.78 -11.78 -7.04
C SER A 219 20.56 -11.88 -6.14
N PHE A 220 19.42 -12.21 -6.74
CA PHE A 220 18.14 -12.21 -6.05
C PHE A 220 17.26 -13.38 -6.43
N THR A 221 16.30 -13.67 -5.57
CA THR A 221 15.32 -14.74 -5.71
C THR A 221 13.94 -14.20 -5.39
N ALA A 222 12.95 -14.56 -6.20
CA ALA A 222 11.55 -14.34 -5.85
C ALA A 222 11.01 -15.53 -5.08
N ILE A 223 10.29 -15.24 -4.00
CA ILE A 223 9.65 -16.24 -3.14
C ILE A 223 8.16 -15.96 -3.00
N ASP A 224 7.40 -17.00 -2.71
CA ASP A 224 6.03 -16.90 -2.21
C ASP A 224 6.08 -16.73 -0.69
N THR A 225 5.53 -15.63 -0.16
CA THR A 225 5.68 -15.30 1.27
C THR A 225 4.93 -16.25 2.20
N SER A 226 3.90 -16.94 1.69
CA SER A 226 3.06 -17.82 2.51
C SER A 226 3.73 -19.16 2.80
N SER A 227 4.49 -19.66 1.82
CA SER A 227 5.20 -20.94 1.88
C SER A 227 6.70 -20.79 2.16
N GLY A 228 7.28 -19.64 1.80
CA GLY A 228 8.73 -19.44 1.72
C GLY A 228 9.37 -20.11 0.50
N ASP A 229 8.57 -20.71 -0.39
CA ASP A 229 9.09 -21.42 -1.55
C ASP A 229 9.69 -20.45 -2.57
N THR A 230 10.82 -20.83 -3.15
CA THR A 230 11.43 -20.11 -4.27
C THR A 230 10.57 -20.31 -5.53
N LEU A 231 10.11 -19.20 -6.09
CA LEU A 231 9.40 -19.17 -7.37
C LEU A 231 10.37 -19.19 -8.55
N TRP A 232 11.40 -18.35 -8.49
CA TRP A 232 12.47 -18.25 -9.50
C TRP A 232 13.68 -17.48 -8.94
N SER A 233 14.85 -17.62 -9.56
CA SER A 233 16.07 -16.86 -9.24
C SER A 233 16.58 -16.02 -10.40
N SER A 234 17.36 -14.98 -10.12
CA SER A 234 17.95 -14.10 -11.14
C SER A 234 18.81 -14.86 -12.16
N THR A 235 19.42 -15.96 -11.75
CA THR A 235 20.22 -16.87 -12.59
C THR A 235 19.38 -17.73 -13.55
N GLN A 236 18.08 -17.88 -13.28
CA GLN A 236 17.12 -18.60 -14.13
C GLN A 236 16.38 -17.66 -15.09
N LEU A 237 16.44 -16.35 -14.84
CA LEU A 237 15.79 -15.37 -15.69
C LEU A 237 16.43 -15.33 -17.07
N SER A 238 15.61 -14.97 -18.05
CA SER A 238 16.04 -14.67 -19.40
C SER A 238 15.37 -13.36 -19.83
N PRO A 239 16.07 -12.50 -20.59
CA PRO A 239 15.43 -11.34 -21.22
C PRO A 239 14.41 -11.77 -22.30
N GLY A 240 14.34 -13.07 -22.60
CA GLY A 240 13.32 -13.68 -23.45
C GLY A 240 13.53 -13.33 -24.91
N PHE A 241 12.47 -12.80 -25.55
CA PHE A 241 12.44 -12.41 -26.96
C PHE A 241 13.07 -11.03 -27.23
N ILE A 242 13.55 -10.35 -26.19
CA ILE A 242 14.16 -9.04 -26.29
C ILE A 242 15.62 -9.23 -26.69
N ASP A 243 16.09 -8.44 -27.66
CA ASP A 243 17.43 -8.53 -28.23
C ASP A 243 18.49 -8.05 -27.22
N VAL A 244 18.76 -8.92 -26.25
CA VAL A 244 19.73 -8.75 -25.18
C VAL A 244 20.71 -9.91 -25.28
N ASN A 245 22.00 -9.61 -25.25
CA ASN A 245 23.06 -10.61 -25.39
C ASN A 245 22.91 -11.73 -24.34
N ALA A 246 23.12 -12.98 -24.74
CA ALA A 246 22.92 -14.17 -23.88
C ALA A 246 23.81 -14.23 -22.63
N GLY A 247 24.84 -13.39 -22.54
CA GLY A 247 25.70 -13.23 -21.36
C GLY A 247 25.35 -12.06 -20.44
N SER A 248 24.21 -11.40 -20.68
CA SER A 248 23.78 -10.25 -19.88
C SER A 248 23.28 -10.68 -18.50
N SER A 249 23.46 -9.82 -17.51
CA SER A 249 22.99 -10.05 -16.14
C SER A 249 21.86 -9.08 -15.78
N ALA A 250 20.83 -9.60 -15.11
CA ALA A 250 19.75 -8.79 -14.57
C ALA A 250 20.16 -8.09 -13.27
N ARG A 251 19.68 -6.86 -13.09
CA ARG A 251 19.86 -6.05 -11.90
C ARG A 251 18.53 -5.42 -11.48
N TYR A 252 18.25 -5.44 -10.17
CA TYR A 252 17.11 -4.75 -9.58
C TYR A 252 17.53 -3.42 -8.95
N ASP A 253 16.96 -2.32 -9.44
CA ASP A 253 17.26 -0.97 -8.97
C ASP A 253 16.07 -0.27 -8.28
N GLY A 254 14.84 -0.75 -8.50
CA GLY A 254 13.62 -0.17 -7.89
C GLY A 254 13.17 1.16 -8.50
N ASP A 255 13.56 1.45 -9.74
CA ASP A 255 13.49 2.80 -10.33
C ASP A 255 12.07 3.38 -10.54
N TYR A 256 11.01 2.56 -10.50
CA TYR A 256 9.60 3.00 -10.63
C TYR A 256 8.87 3.16 -9.28
N GLY A 257 9.61 3.09 -8.18
CA GLY A 257 9.07 3.21 -6.83
C GLY A 257 8.41 1.91 -6.34
N PRO A 258 7.68 1.98 -5.21
CA PRO A 258 7.19 0.80 -4.50
C PRO A 258 5.96 0.12 -5.15
N ALA A 259 5.26 0.77 -6.07
CA ALA A 259 3.94 0.33 -6.53
C ALA A 259 3.92 -0.06 -8.02
N THR A 260 4.73 -1.03 -8.43
CA THR A 260 4.71 -1.56 -9.81
C THR A 260 3.72 -2.72 -10.01
N GLY A 261 2.86 -2.98 -9.04
CA GLY A 261 1.93 -4.11 -9.10
C GLY A 261 2.68 -5.45 -9.19
N ASN A 262 2.08 -6.43 -9.89
CA ASN A 262 2.72 -7.71 -10.16
C ASN A 262 3.75 -7.66 -11.32
N ILE A 263 4.34 -6.48 -11.57
CA ILE A 263 5.35 -6.25 -12.61
C ILE A 263 6.67 -5.87 -11.94
N LEU A 264 7.75 -6.55 -12.35
CA LEU A 264 9.10 -6.26 -11.93
C LEU A 264 9.88 -5.66 -13.10
N ILE A 265 10.56 -4.54 -12.90
CA ILE A 265 11.46 -3.96 -13.90
C ILE A 265 12.90 -4.31 -13.53
N LEU A 266 13.63 -4.93 -14.45
CA LEU A 266 15.02 -5.31 -14.27
C LEU A 266 15.89 -4.69 -15.35
N ASN A 267 17.01 -4.11 -14.96
CA ASN A 267 18.02 -3.60 -15.86
C ASN A 267 18.95 -4.75 -16.26
N TRP A 268 18.94 -5.11 -17.54
CA TRP A 268 19.81 -6.12 -18.11
C TRP A 268 21.01 -5.46 -18.74
N THR A 269 22.21 -5.80 -18.27
CA THR A 269 23.46 -5.22 -18.77
C THR A 269 24.32 -6.28 -19.42
N ASP A 270 24.76 -6.03 -20.65
CA ASP A 270 25.66 -6.94 -21.36
C ASP A 270 27.14 -6.70 -21.03
N SER A 271 28.03 -7.52 -21.58
CA SER A 271 29.48 -7.41 -21.35
C SER A 271 30.10 -6.12 -21.92
N ALA A 272 29.40 -5.43 -22.84
CA ALA A 272 29.82 -4.14 -23.38
C ALA A 272 29.32 -2.96 -22.52
N GLY A 273 28.54 -3.23 -21.48
CA GLY A 273 27.95 -2.23 -20.60
C GLY A 273 26.68 -1.58 -21.17
N GLN A 274 26.08 -2.16 -22.22
CA GLN A 274 24.79 -1.71 -22.72
C GLN A 274 23.68 -2.25 -21.83
N SER A 275 22.81 -1.35 -21.36
CA SER A 275 21.73 -1.69 -20.45
C SER A 275 20.36 -1.51 -21.10
N VAL A 276 19.46 -2.46 -20.85
CA VAL A 276 18.06 -2.44 -21.28
C VAL A 276 17.16 -2.76 -20.09
N ALA A 277 16.15 -1.93 -19.85
CA ALA A 277 15.13 -2.18 -18.84
C ALA A 277 14.06 -3.14 -19.40
N VAL A 278 13.91 -4.31 -18.77
CA VAL A 278 12.97 -5.36 -19.16
C VAL A 278 11.87 -5.50 -18.11
N LEU A 279 10.64 -5.62 -18.59
CA LEU A 279 9.44 -5.91 -17.80
C LEU A 279 9.36 -7.41 -17.59
N HIS A 280 9.19 -7.84 -16.34
CA HIS A 280 8.96 -9.23 -15.96
C HIS A 280 7.65 -9.36 -15.18
N ASP A 281 6.97 -10.48 -15.37
CA ASP A 281 5.92 -10.92 -14.46
C ASP A 281 6.57 -11.28 -13.13
N PHE A 282 6.20 -10.59 -12.05
CA PHE A 282 6.93 -10.73 -10.79
C PHE A 282 6.77 -12.13 -10.17
N ARG A 283 5.61 -12.76 -10.35
CA ARG A 283 5.36 -14.11 -9.82
C ARG A 283 6.10 -15.20 -10.60
N THR A 284 6.21 -15.07 -11.92
CA THR A 284 6.74 -16.15 -12.78
C THR A 284 8.14 -15.90 -13.33
N GLY A 285 8.63 -14.65 -13.29
CA GLY A 285 9.89 -14.24 -13.88
C GLY A 285 9.86 -14.12 -15.40
N ALA A 286 8.73 -14.41 -16.05
CA ALA A 286 8.60 -14.36 -17.50
C ALA A 286 8.77 -12.94 -18.04
N ALA A 287 9.58 -12.76 -19.09
CA ALA A 287 9.73 -11.48 -19.76
C ALA A 287 8.42 -11.08 -20.47
N LEU A 288 7.97 -9.85 -20.24
CA LEU A 288 6.73 -9.28 -20.73
C LEU A 288 6.93 -8.23 -21.82
N GLY A 289 8.12 -7.65 -21.90
CA GLY A 289 8.48 -6.61 -22.86
C GLY A 289 9.58 -5.70 -22.35
N GLN A 290 9.81 -4.59 -23.04
CA GLN A 290 10.88 -3.64 -22.74
C GLN A 290 10.29 -2.29 -22.33
N VAL A 291 10.99 -1.60 -21.41
CA VAL A 291 10.81 -0.18 -21.14
C VAL A 291 11.76 0.60 -22.04
N ASP A 292 11.20 1.57 -22.76
CA ASP A 292 11.96 2.45 -23.65
C ASP A 292 12.18 3.82 -22.99
N GLY A 293 13.39 4.03 -22.48
CA GLY A 293 13.79 5.22 -21.73
C GLY A 293 13.99 4.98 -20.23
N ILE A 294 14.25 6.06 -19.50
CA ILE A 294 14.38 6.05 -18.04
C ILE A 294 13.03 6.37 -17.38
N PRO A 295 12.76 5.92 -16.15
CA PRO A 295 11.50 6.22 -15.47
C PRO A 295 11.30 7.73 -15.27
N SER A 296 10.06 8.18 -15.44
CA SER A 296 9.66 9.58 -15.29
C SER A 296 8.42 9.73 -14.40
N GLY A 297 8.40 9.00 -13.29
CA GLY A 297 7.33 9.01 -12.31
C GLY A 297 7.07 7.63 -11.74
N GLU A 298 6.22 7.59 -10.71
CA GLU A 298 5.74 6.33 -10.15
C GLU A 298 4.82 5.61 -11.13
N ALA A 299 4.80 4.28 -11.05
CA ALA A 299 3.84 3.48 -11.79
C ALA A 299 2.41 3.73 -11.29
N THR A 300 1.45 3.68 -12.21
CA THR A 300 0.01 3.72 -11.87
C THR A 300 -0.59 2.34 -12.12
N VAL A 301 -1.37 1.82 -11.18
CA VAL A 301 -1.96 0.48 -11.26
C VAL A 301 -3.48 0.57 -11.22
N ASP A 302 -4.14 -0.10 -12.15
CA ASP A 302 -5.57 -0.41 -12.06
C ASP A 302 -5.75 -1.72 -11.29
N ASP A 303 -6.20 -1.67 -10.03
CA ASP A 303 -6.31 -2.84 -9.16
C ASP A 303 -7.25 -3.92 -9.72
N ALA A 304 -8.31 -3.52 -10.43
CA ALA A 304 -9.30 -4.46 -10.98
C ALA A 304 -8.71 -5.35 -12.08
N THR A 305 -7.91 -4.80 -13.00
CA THR A 305 -7.32 -5.56 -14.10
C THR A 305 -5.84 -5.87 -13.92
N GLN A 306 -5.21 -5.36 -12.87
CA GLN A 306 -3.76 -5.43 -12.61
C GLN A 306 -2.94 -4.91 -13.80
N THR A 307 -3.48 -3.92 -14.52
CA THR A 307 -2.74 -3.23 -15.59
C THR A 307 -1.88 -2.15 -14.95
N VAL A 308 -0.59 -2.18 -15.28
CA VAL A 308 0.40 -1.22 -14.80
C VAL A 308 0.74 -0.27 -15.93
N LEU A 309 0.70 1.02 -15.63
CA LEU A 309 1.09 2.09 -16.52
C LEU A 309 2.43 2.66 -16.06
N LEU A 310 3.40 2.65 -16.97
CA LEU A 310 4.75 3.13 -16.75
C LEU A 310 4.99 4.33 -17.64
N THR A 311 5.48 5.41 -17.06
CA THR A 311 5.89 6.60 -17.82
C THR A 311 7.41 6.66 -17.87
N SER A 312 7.98 6.68 -19.07
CA SER A 312 9.43 6.82 -19.29
C SER A 312 9.77 8.04 -20.14
N GLN A 313 10.95 8.60 -19.92
CA GLN A 313 11.57 9.63 -20.75
C GLN A 313 12.71 9.02 -21.57
N ARG A 314 12.68 9.24 -22.88
CA ARG A 314 13.72 8.80 -23.82
C ARG A 314 14.90 9.79 -23.87
N ALA A 315 16.02 9.31 -24.40
CA ALA A 315 17.22 10.12 -24.61
C ALA A 315 17.00 11.36 -25.51
N ASN A 316 16.01 11.33 -26.41
CA ASN A 316 15.65 12.46 -27.26
C ASN A 316 14.70 13.47 -26.56
N GLY A 317 14.38 13.26 -25.29
CA GLY A 317 13.48 14.10 -24.49
C GLY A 317 12.00 13.75 -24.63
N ALA A 318 11.61 12.88 -25.58
CA ALA A 318 10.23 12.42 -25.73
C ALA A 318 9.84 11.48 -24.59
N TYR A 319 8.54 11.37 -24.33
CA TYR A 319 7.97 10.54 -23.27
C TYR A 319 7.18 9.38 -23.87
N ARG A 320 7.12 8.26 -23.15
CA ARG A 320 6.27 7.11 -23.48
C ARG A 320 5.51 6.65 -22.26
N ILE A 321 4.20 6.45 -22.43
CA ILE A 321 3.37 5.69 -21.51
C ILE A 321 3.29 4.25 -22.05
N THR A 322 3.62 3.28 -21.22
CA THR A 322 3.55 1.85 -21.53
C THR A 322 2.53 1.18 -20.62
N ALA A 323 1.51 0.54 -21.19
CA ALA A 323 0.58 -0.30 -20.44
C ALA A 323 1.00 -1.75 -20.55
N VAL A 324 1.16 -2.41 -19.40
CA VAL A 324 1.59 -3.80 -19.29
C VAL A 324 0.68 -4.55 -18.33
N ARG A 325 0.46 -5.84 -18.59
CA ARG A 325 -0.25 -6.74 -17.67
C ARG A 325 0.38 -8.11 -17.67
N ALA A 326 0.51 -8.69 -16.47
CA ALA A 326 0.89 -10.08 -16.28
C ALA A 326 0.06 -11.01 -17.19
N GLY A 327 0.72 -11.98 -17.83
CA GLY A 327 0.10 -12.91 -18.79
C GLY A 327 -0.32 -12.33 -20.15
N LYS A 328 -0.33 -11.00 -20.34
CA LYS A 328 -0.60 -10.34 -21.64
C LYS A 328 0.62 -9.66 -22.26
N GLY A 329 1.62 -9.32 -21.45
CA GLY A 329 2.77 -8.53 -21.90
C GLY A 329 2.41 -7.05 -22.03
N VAL A 330 3.15 -6.34 -22.87
CA VAL A 330 2.83 -4.96 -23.26
C VAL A 330 1.55 -4.94 -24.08
N ILE A 331 0.53 -4.24 -23.59
CA ILE A 331 -0.78 -4.13 -24.23
C ILE A 331 -0.77 -3.02 -25.28
N TRP A 332 -0.25 -1.86 -24.91
CA TRP A 332 -0.10 -0.71 -25.81
C TRP A 332 0.98 0.24 -25.30
N THR A 333 1.43 1.11 -26.20
CA THR A 333 2.31 2.24 -25.87
C THR A 333 1.74 3.53 -26.46
N LYS A 334 2.03 4.66 -25.82
CA LYS A 334 1.65 5.99 -26.29
C LYS A 334 2.84 6.93 -26.15
N ASP A 335 3.28 7.48 -27.28
CA ASP A 335 4.36 8.46 -27.36
C ASP A 335 3.83 9.89 -27.20
N SER A 336 4.66 10.78 -26.67
CA SER A 336 4.38 12.19 -26.40
C SER A 336 5.68 12.98 -26.60
N ASP A 337 5.64 14.05 -27.39
CA ASP A 337 6.81 14.91 -27.61
C ASP A 337 7.00 15.93 -26.47
N SER A 338 6.00 16.04 -25.60
CA SER A 338 6.04 16.83 -24.35
C SER A 338 6.00 15.93 -23.11
N PRO A 339 6.29 16.46 -21.90
CA PRO A 339 6.13 15.71 -20.66
C PRO A 339 4.76 15.05 -20.55
N ALA A 340 4.79 13.73 -20.34
CA ALA A 340 3.62 12.91 -20.06
C ALA A 340 3.71 12.34 -18.64
N ALA A 341 2.57 12.12 -18.01
CA ALA A 341 2.49 11.45 -16.71
C ALA A 341 1.10 10.86 -16.49
N THR A 342 1.03 9.62 -16.03
CA THR A 342 -0.23 9.02 -15.56
C THR A 342 -0.50 9.47 -14.12
N THR A 343 -1.77 9.74 -13.81
CA THR A 343 -2.17 10.20 -12.46
C THR A 343 -3.03 9.19 -11.73
N ALA A 344 -3.90 8.48 -12.45
CA ALA A 344 -4.75 7.44 -11.88
C ALA A 344 -5.23 6.45 -12.96
N ALA A 345 -5.57 5.24 -12.54
CA ALA A 345 -6.24 4.24 -13.37
C ALA A 345 -7.29 3.51 -12.54
N GLY A 346 -8.42 3.19 -13.16
CA GLY A 346 -9.58 2.60 -12.51
C GLY A 346 -10.73 2.45 -13.50
N ALA A 347 -11.66 1.53 -13.24
CA ALA A 347 -12.86 1.32 -14.06
C ALA A 347 -12.57 1.15 -15.57
N GLY A 348 -11.45 0.50 -15.92
CA GLY A 348 -11.05 0.27 -17.30
C GLY A 348 -10.54 1.50 -18.05
N VAL A 349 -10.25 2.60 -17.36
CA VAL A 349 -9.68 3.82 -17.96
C VAL A 349 -8.43 4.29 -17.21
N ALA A 350 -7.57 5.02 -17.91
CA ALA A 350 -6.43 5.72 -17.35
C ALA A 350 -6.60 7.23 -17.53
N TYR A 351 -6.11 8.00 -16.57
CA TYR A 351 -6.06 9.45 -16.62
C TYR A 351 -4.59 9.89 -16.65
N ALA A 352 -4.26 10.77 -17.58
CA ALA A 352 -2.90 11.20 -17.79
C ALA A 352 -2.81 12.65 -18.29
N ARG A 353 -1.64 13.26 -18.11
CA ARG A 353 -1.21 14.42 -18.87
C ARG A 353 -0.45 13.91 -20.11
N VAL A 354 -0.85 14.32 -21.30
CA VAL A 354 -0.16 13.99 -22.57
C VAL A 354 -0.20 15.23 -23.46
N ASP A 355 0.94 15.63 -24.02
CA ASP A 355 1.06 16.83 -24.88
C ASP A 355 0.42 18.09 -24.26
N GLY A 356 0.60 18.28 -22.94
CA GLY A 356 0.04 19.40 -22.16
C GLY A 356 -1.45 19.27 -21.83
N GLN A 357 -2.18 18.33 -22.42
CA GLN A 357 -3.62 18.14 -22.20
C GLN A 357 -3.90 17.04 -21.17
N SER A 358 -4.98 17.20 -20.42
CA SER A 358 -5.54 16.11 -19.62
C SER A 358 -6.28 15.15 -20.54
N VAL A 359 -5.95 13.87 -20.46
CA VAL A 359 -6.53 12.83 -21.32
C VAL A 359 -7.12 11.70 -20.49
N LYS A 360 -8.27 11.21 -20.94
CA LYS A 360 -8.90 9.96 -20.50
C LYS A 360 -8.63 8.92 -21.58
N ILE A 361 -7.97 7.83 -21.21
CA ILE A 361 -7.48 6.79 -22.13
C ILE A 361 -8.20 5.48 -21.80
N ASP A 362 -8.66 4.77 -22.83
CA ASP A 362 -9.15 3.40 -22.67
C ASP A 362 -7.99 2.47 -22.30
N LEU A 363 -8.11 1.78 -21.15
CA LEU A 363 -7.00 1.02 -20.59
C LEU A 363 -6.66 -0.24 -21.41
N GLN A 364 -7.60 -0.78 -22.19
CA GLN A 364 -7.34 -1.98 -23.00
C GLN A 364 -6.69 -1.66 -24.35
N SER A 365 -7.06 -0.53 -24.98
CA SER A 365 -6.65 -0.20 -26.35
C SER A 365 -5.65 0.94 -26.45
N GLY A 366 -5.48 1.75 -25.41
CA GLY A 366 -4.66 2.97 -25.44
C GLY A 366 -5.28 4.11 -26.24
N LYS A 367 -6.55 3.96 -26.68
CA LYS A 367 -7.29 4.99 -27.40
C LYS A 367 -7.65 6.13 -26.46
N THR A 368 -7.35 7.36 -26.87
CA THR A 368 -7.85 8.56 -26.18
C THR A 368 -9.37 8.63 -26.34
N LEU A 369 -10.09 8.60 -25.23
CA LEU A 369 -11.54 8.72 -25.16
C LEU A 369 -11.97 10.18 -25.09
N THR A 370 -11.22 10.99 -24.35
CA THR A 370 -11.48 12.43 -24.16
C THR A 370 -10.16 13.14 -23.88
N SER A 371 -10.02 14.38 -24.36
CA SER A 371 -8.90 15.27 -24.05
C SER A 371 -9.36 16.71 -23.86
N GLY A 372 -8.64 17.48 -23.05
CA GLY A 372 -8.93 18.89 -22.82
C GLY A 372 -8.25 19.45 -21.57
N GLU A 373 -8.72 20.61 -21.13
CA GLU A 373 -8.24 21.27 -19.90
C GLU A 373 -9.08 20.81 -18.69
N TYR A 374 -8.91 19.54 -18.32
CA TYR A 374 -9.62 18.95 -17.18
C TYR A 374 -8.72 18.82 -15.95
N ALA A 375 -9.32 18.83 -14.77
CA ALA A 375 -8.67 18.33 -13.56
C ALA A 375 -8.39 16.83 -13.73
N LEU A 376 -7.20 16.39 -13.34
CA LEU A 376 -6.84 14.98 -13.35
C LEU A 376 -7.15 14.38 -11.97
N PRO A 377 -7.81 13.21 -11.90
CA PRO A 377 -7.98 12.53 -10.63
C PRO A 377 -6.64 11.99 -10.13
N ILE A 378 -6.51 11.92 -8.81
CA ILE A 378 -5.35 11.32 -8.12
C ILE A 378 -5.57 9.84 -7.80
N ALA A 379 -6.83 9.39 -7.78
CA ALA A 379 -7.22 8.01 -7.54
C ALA A 379 -8.60 7.74 -8.16
N VAL A 380 -8.85 6.49 -8.57
CA VAL A 380 -10.12 6.05 -9.17
C VAL A 380 -10.45 4.66 -8.65
N LEU A 381 -11.69 4.45 -8.22
CA LEU A 381 -12.22 3.17 -7.76
C LEU A 381 -12.74 2.32 -8.94
N PRO A 382 -12.94 1.00 -8.75
CA PRO A 382 -13.44 0.10 -9.78
C PRO A 382 -14.81 0.48 -10.36
N ASP A 383 -15.66 1.16 -9.58
CA ASP A 383 -16.98 1.66 -9.99
C ASP A 383 -16.92 2.95 -10.82
N GLY A 384 -15.73 3.53 -10.98
CA GLY A 384 -15.50 4.78 -11.70
C GLY A 384 -15.60 6.03 -10.84
N THR A 385 -15.89 5.91 -9.55
CA THR A 385 -15.75 7.00 -8.59
C THR A 385 -14.30 7.48 -8.59
N ALA A 386 -14.08 8.78 -8.67
CA ALA A 386 -12.77 9.38 -8.79
C ALA A 386 -12.56 10.48 -7.75
N LEU A 387 -11.33 10.62 -7.30
CA LEU A 387 -10.91 11.60 -6.33
C LEU A 387 -10.10 12.69 -7.03
N PHE A 388 -10.56 13.93 -6.95
CA PHE A 388 -9.93 15.09 -7.59
C PHE A 388 -9.33 16.04 -6.55
N PRO A 389 -8.12 16.59 -6.79
CA PRO A 389 -7.58 17.63 -5.93
C PRO A 389 -8.40 18.92 -6.10
N THR A 390 -8.65 19.63 -4.99
CA THR A 390 -9.26 20.98 -5.04
C THR A 390 -8.18 22.07 -5.01
N ASN A 391 -8.59 23.33 -4.88
CA ASN A 391 -7.69 24.46 -4.64
C ASN A 391 -7.33 24.65 -3.16
N GLN A 392 -7.88 23.82 -2.26
CA GLN A 392 -7.59 23.85 -0.83
C GLN A 392 -6.71 22.65 -0.48
N ASP A 393 -5.55 22.94 0.11
CA ASP A 393 -4.60 21.90 0.52
C ASP A 393 -5.27 20.90 1.47
N GLY A 394 -5.03 19.61 1.21
CA GLY A 394 -5.64 18.51 1.98
C GLY A 394 -7.14 18.34 1.76
N THR A 395 -7.75 19.01 0.78
CA THR A 395 -9.16 18.82 0.44
C THR A 395 -9.29 18.21 -0.96
N TYR A 396 -10.15 17.21 -1.08
CA TYR A 396 -10.39 16.49 -2.31
C TYR A 396 -11.89 16.40 -2.61
N ALA A 397 -12.26 16.50 -3.88
CA ALA A 397 -13.62 16.27 -4.33
C ALA A 397 -13.79 14.80 -4.72
N VAL A 398 -14.78 14.13 -4.14
CA VAL A 398 -15.20 12.78 -4.51
C VAL A 398 -16.29 12.92 -5.56
N ALA A 399 -16.03 12.44 -6.78
CA ALA A 399 -16.99 12.52 -7.88
C ALA A 399 -17.30 11.14 -8.44
N HIS A 400 -18.56 10.87 -8.75
CA HIS A 400 -19.02 9.63 -9.35
C HIS A 400 -19.42 9.86 -10.81
N THR A 401 -19.55 8.78 -11.57
CA THR A 401 -20.00 8.87 -12.96
C THR A 401 -21.53 8.96 -13.01
N ALA A 402 -22.05 9.96 -13.72
CA ALA A 402 -23.49 10.19 -13.87
C ALA A 402 -24.18 8.96 -14.49
N GLY A 403 -25.19 8.43 -13.79
CA GLY A 403 -25.93 7.23 -14.21
C GLY A 403 -25.42 5.91 -13.63
N SER A 404 -24.40 5.94 -12.77
CA SER A 404 -24.09 4.82 -11.86
C SER A 404 -25.00 4.92 -10.62
N PRO A 405 -25.70 3.83 -10.24
CA PRO A 405 -26.70 3.84 -9.17
C PRO A 405 -26.15 4.08 -7.76
#